data_AF-A0AAW1H8D4-F1
#
_entry.id   AF-A0AAW1H8D4-F1
#
_cell.length_a   1.000
_cell.length_b   1.000
_cell.length_c   1.000
_cell.angle_alpha   90.00
_cell.angle_beta   90.00
_cell.angle_gamma   90.00
#
_symmetry.space_group_name_H-M   'P 1'
#
loop_
_entity.id
_entity.type
_entity.pdbx_description
1 polymer ?
#
loop_
_entity_poly.entity_id
_entity_poly.type
_entity_poly.pdbx_seq_one_letter_code
_entity_poly.pdbx_strand_id
1 'polypeptide(L)'
;MRGSNFGSEAAVIYSGTNAAMNPCAWILGWYAPADSTDGNKVYVFCGPKDLVDSMTDDQIRMSLESGSDSSNATNASTKTNAAGTINDKISNMATVGANFGLIP
;
A
#
# COMPACT_ATOMS: atom_id res chain seq x y z
N MET A 1 -7.30 -8.74 -10.23
CA MET A 1 -6.39 -9.73 -9.59
C MET A 1 -6.19 -10.91 -10.53
N ARG A 2 -4.94 -11.25 -10.87
CA ARG A 2 -4.62 -12.30 -11.86
C ARG A 2 -4.87 -13.71 -11.28
N GLY A 3 -5.34 -14.62 -12.12
CA GLY A 3 -5.66 -16.00 -11.74
C GLY A 3 -4.45 -16.94 -11.70
N SER A 4 -4.38 -17.72 -10.61
CA SER A 4 -3.81 -19.09 -10.49
C SER A 4 -2.49 -19.39 -11.21
N ASN A 5 -1.38 -18.96 -10.58
CA ASN A 5 0.02 -19.45 -10.64
C ASN A 5 1.03 -18.40 -10.10
N PHE A 6 0.52 -17.31 -9.52
CA PHE A 6 1.24 -16.05 -9.37
C PHE A 6 1.14 -15.56 -7.93
N GLY A 7 2.13 -15.87 -7.10
CA GLY A 7 2.40 -15.17 -5.84
C GLY A 7 1.19 -14.82 -4.95
N SER A 8 1.29 -13.68 -4.28
CA SER A 8 0.23 -13.01 -3.53
C SER A 8 0.22 -11.54 -3.92
N GLU A 9 -0.90 -11.05 -4.43
CA GLU A 9 -1.10 -9.65 -4.78
C GLU A 9 -2.44 -9.20 -4.22
N ALA A 10 -2.43 -8.12 -3.44
CA ALA A 10 -3.66 -7.54 -2.90
C ALA A 10 -3.42 -6.12 -2.40
N ALA A 11 -4.52 -5.44 -2.09
CA ALA A 11 -4.51 -4.15 -1.44
C ALA A 11 -5.59 -4.07 -0.36
N VAL A 12 -5.33 -3.30 0.69
CA VAL A 12 -6.27 -2.99 1.75
C VAL A 12 -6.37 -1.47 1.87
N ILE A 13 -7.60 -0.98 2.02
CA ILE A 13 -7.91 0.41 2.26
C ILE A 13 -8.35 0.57 3.71
N TYR A 14 -7.68 1.45 4.44
CA TYR A 14 -8.06 1.89 5.78
C TYR A 14 -8.64 3.30 5.69
N SER A 15 -9.76 3.57 6.36
CA SER A 15 -10.37 4.89 6.39
C SER A 15 -10.57 5.38 7.82
N GLY A 16 -10.45 6.69 8.03
CA GLY A 16 -10.68 7.33 9.31
C GLY A 16 -10.83 8.84 9.15
N THR A 17 -10.52 9.57 10.22
CA THR A 17 -10.53 11.03 10.23
C THR A 17 -9.21 11.56 10.79
N ASN A 18 -8.77 12.72 10.30
CA ASN A 18 -7.63 13.42 10.88
C ASN A 18 -8.04 14.21 12.14
N ALA A 19 -7.08 14.92 12.75
CA ALA A 19 -7.30 15.73 13.96
C ALA A 19 -8.34 16.85 13.77
N ALA A 20 -8.58 17.29 12.53
CA ALA A 20 -9.59 18.28 12.18
C ALA A 20 -10.94 17.65 11.80
N MET A 21 -11.15 16.35 12.08
CA MET A 21 -12.36 15.58 11.73
C MET A 21 -12.61 15.46 10.22
N ASN A 22 -11.61 15.75 9.38
CA ASN A 22 -11.74 15.57 7.94
C ASN A 22 -11.52 14.10 7.56
N PRO A 23 -12.38 13.50 6.72
CA PRO A 23 -12.21 12.13 6.25
C PRO A 23 -10.88 11.93 5.51
N CYS A 24 -10.14 10.90 5.90
CA CYS A 24 -8.90 10.49 5.25
C CYS A 24 -8.81 8.97 5.11
N ALA A 25 -7.91 8.52 4.25
CA ALA A 25 -7.69 7.12 4.01
C ALA A 25 -6.22 6.80 3.73
N TRP A 26 -5.89 5.53 3.91
CA TRP A 26 -4.59 4.93 3.65
C TRP A 26 -4.77 3.68 2.80
N ILE A 27 -3.85 3.45 1.87
CA ILE A 27 -3.79 2.21 1.08
C ILE A 27 -2.51 1.48 1.46
N LEU A 28 -2.61 0.17 1.61
CA LEU A 28 -1.49 -0.76 1.59
C LEU A 28 -1.72 -1.78 0.48
N GLY A 29 -0.90 -1.72 -0.56
CA GLY A 29 -0.79 -2.74 -1.60
C GLY A 29 0.48 -3.56 -1.42
N TRP A 30 0.44 -4.84 -1.74
CA TRP A 30 1.60 -5.71 -1.80
C TRP A 30 1.56 -6.65 -3.00
N TYR A 31 2.75 -6.99 -3.48
CA TYR A 31 3.01 -8.01 -4.48
C TYR A 31 4.16 -8.86 -3.98
N ALA A 32 3.90 -10.16 -3.82
CA ALA A 32 4.88 -11.16 -3.44
C ALA A 32 4.84 -12.28 -4.48
N PRO A 33 5.68 -12.24 -5.53
CA PRO A 33 5.64 -13.22 -6.61
C PRO A 33 5.94 -14.64 -6.13
N ALA A 34 5.47 -15.65 -6.88
CA ALA A 34 5.78 -17.05 -6.59
C ALA A 34 7.18 -17.44 -7.09
N ASP A 35 7.66 -16.79 -8.15
CA ASP A 35 9.03 -16.92 -8.60
C ASP A 35 9.91 -15.83 -7.97
N SER A 36 11.21 -16.10 -7.86
CA SER A 36 12.19 -15.16 -7.32
C SER A 36 12.77 -14.24 -8.40
N THR A 37 12.18 -14.20 -9.60
CA THR A 37 12.70 -13.39 -10.72
C THR A 37 12.20 -11.96 -10.65
N ASP A 38 10.98 -11.78 -10.17
CA ASP A 38 10.47 -10.49 -9.71
C ASP A 38 10.73 -10.32 -8.21
N GLY A 39 11.08 -9.11 -7.80
CA GLY A 39 11.17 -8.76 -6.38
C GLY A 39 9.80 -8.51 -5.75
N ASN A 40 9.71 -8.72 -4.44
CA ASN A 40 8.60 -8.23 -3.64
C ASN A 40 8.41 -6.72 -3.79
N LYS A 41 7.15 -6.28 -3.80
CA LYS A 41 6.79 -4.85 -3.87
C LYS A 41 5.75 -4.51 -2.84
N VAL A 42 5.87 -3.31 -2.29
CA VAL A 42 4.89 -2.70 -1.41
C VAL A 42 4.56 -1.31 -1.92
N TYR A 43 3.30 -0.92 -1.78
CA TYR A 43 2.82 0.41 -2.10
C TYR A 43 2.02 0.93 -0.92
N VAL A 44 2.34 2.13 -0.46
CA VAL A 44 1.48 2.85 0.48
C VAL A 44 1.04 4.17 -0.11
N PHE A 45 -0.19 4.55 0.22
CA PHE A 45 -0.75 5.86 -0.08
C PHE A 45 -1.45 6.42 1.15
N CYS A 46 -1.53 7.74 1.25
CA CYS A 46 -2.41 8.39 2.20
C CYS A 46 -2.94 9.72 1.64
N GLY A 47 -4.17 10.08 1.99
CA GLY A 47 -4.78 11.31 1.49
C GLY A 47 -6.26 11.46 1.83
N PRO A 48 -6.96 12.38 1.14
CA PRO A 48 -8.40 12.56 1.27
C PRO A 48 -9.15 11.26 0.97
N LYS A 49 -10.19 10.95 1.75
CA LYS A 49 -10.97 9.72 1.55
C LYS A 49 -11.57 9.67 0.14
N ASP A 50 -12.16 10.77 -0.33
CA ASP A 50 -12.81 10.83 -1.65
C ASP A 50 -11.84 10.55 -2.80
N LEU A 51 -10.57 10.93 -2.65
CA LEU A 51 -9.54 10.61 -3.64
C LEU A 51 -9.28 9.11 -3.66
N VAL A 52 -9.14 8.48 -2.49
CA VAL A 52 -8.97 7.02 -2.38
C VAL A 52 -10.18 6.27 -2.90
N ASP A 53 -11.39 6.72 -2.60
CA ASP A 53 -12.63 6.12 -3.10
C ASP A 53 -12.76 6.22 -4.63
N SER A 54 -12.11 7.21 -5.25
CA SER A 54 -12.07 7.38 -6.71
C SER A 54 -10.99 6.55 -7.41
N MET A 55 -10.05 5.97 -6.66
CA MET A 55 -8.99 5.16 -7.24
C MET A 55 -9.52 3.82 -7.72
N THR A 56 -9.16 3.48 -8.95
CA THR A 56 -9.44 2.15 -9.54
C THR A 56 -8.40 1.14 -9.10
N ASP A 57 -8.78 -0.14 -9.10
CA ASP A 57 -7.85 -1.27 -8.87
C ASP A 57 -6.62 -1.20 -9.79
N ASP A 58 -6.81 -0.78 -11.04
CA ASP A 58 -5.71 -0.64 -12.01
C ASP A 58 -4.73 0.48 -11.64
N GLN A 59 -5.20 1.60 -11.09
CA GLN A 59 -4.32 2.67 -10.62
C GLN A 59 -3.48 2.23 -9.41
N ILE A 60 -4.10 1.49 -8.47
CA ILE A 60 -3.39 0.93 -7.31
C ILE A 60 -2.36 -0.10 -7.80
N ARG A 61 -2.74 -0.97 -8.73
CA ARG A 61 -1.87 -1.98 -9.32
C ARG A 61 -0.70 -1.38 -10.08
N MET A 62 -0.91 -0.39 -10.94
CA MET A 62 0.19 0.29 -11.65
C MET A 62 1.17 0.95 -10.67
N SER A 63 0.66 1.53 -9.59
CA SER A 63 1.51 2.12 -8.54
C SER A 63 2.35 1.05 -7.85
N LEU A 64 1.75 -0.10 -7.54
CA LEU A 64 2.43 -1.25 -6.97
C LEU A 64 3.46 -1.88 -7.92
N GLU A 65 3.14 -2.01 -9.21
CA GLU A 65 4.04 -2.55 -10.25
C GLU A 65 5.32 -1.71 -10.39
N SER A 66 5.21 -0.39 -10.18
CA SER A 66 6.34 0.56 -10.18
C SER A 66 7.13 0.65 -8.87
N GLY A 67 6.64 -0.02 -7.81
CA GLY A 67 7.18 0.09 -6.46
C GLY A 67 8.44 -0.75 -6.20
N SER A 68 8.90 -0.68 -4.96
CA SER A 68 10.04 -1.42 -4.40
C SER A 68 9.63 -2.19 -3.15
N ASP A 69 10.59 -2.84 -2.49
CA ASP A 69 10.42 -3.52 -1.20
C ASP A 69 10.06 -2.57 -0.03
N SER A 70 10.12 -1.26 -0.26
CA SER A 70 9.70 -0.22 0.67
C SER A 70 8.94 0.89 -0.04
N SER A 71 8.05 1.56 0.69
CA SER A 71 7.23 2.67 0.19
C SER A 71 6.90 3.65 1.32
N ASN A 72 6.87 4.94 1.01
CA ASN A 72 6.49 5.99 1.97
C ASN A 72 5.60 7.01 1.27
N ALA A 73 4.60 7.52 1.99
CA ALA A 73 3.70 8.56 1.52
C ALA A 73 3.41 9.57 2.63
N THR A 74 3.31 10.84 2.26
CA THR A 74 2.82 11.91 3.14
C THR A 74 1.84 12.78 2.36
N ASN A 75 0.82 13.28 3.05
CA ASN A 75 -0.12 14.23 2.48
C ASN A 75 -0.28 15.44 3.41
N ALA A 76 0.16 16.60 2.93
CA ALA A 76 0.17 17.83 3.71
C ALA A 76 -1.25 18.39 3.98
N SER A 77 -2.21 18.11 3.09
CA SER A 77 -3.59 18.60 3.20
C SER A 77 -4.37 17.83 4.27
N THR A 78 -4.28 16.50 4.26
CA THR A 78 -4.94 15.66 5.26
C THR A 78 -4.12 15.43 6.52
N LYS A 79 -2.86 15.87 6.54
CA LYS A 79 -1.90 15.60 7.63
C LYS A 79 -1.79 14.10 7.90
N THR A 80 -1.72 13.30 6.85
CA THR A 80 -1.56 11.84 6.95
C THR A 80 -0.15 11.44 6.52
N ASN A 81 0.35 10.35 7.09
CA ASN A 81 1.53 9.66 6.61
C ASN A 81 1.31 8.14 6.55
N ALA A 82 2.09 7.48 5.69
CA ALA A 82 2.14 6.04 5.57
C ALA A 82 3.57 5.60 5.28
N ALA A 83 3.99 4.49 5.86
CA ALA A 83 5.24 3.81 5.52
C ALA A 83 4.96 2.31 5.44
N GLY A 84 5.50 1.63 4.43
CA GLY A 84 5.35 0.21 4.23
C GLY A 84 6.67 -0.44 3.86
N THR A 85 6.88 -1.65 4.34
CA THR A 85 8.00 -2.53 3.94
C THR A 85 7.48 -3.93 3.69
N ILE A 86 8.07 -4.60 2.71
CA ILE A 86 7.89 -6.03 2.49
C ILE A 86 9.26 -6.68 2.47
N ASN A 87 9.49 -7.57 3.43
CA ASN A 87 10.76 -8.28 3.52
C ASN A 87 10.58 -9.69 3.01
N ASP A 88 11.47 -10.10 2.11
CA ASP A 88 11.76 -11.50 1.89
C ASP A 88 12.62 -11.99 3.03
N LYS A 89 12.09 -12.96 3.81
CA LYS A 89 12.96 -13.98 4.42
C LYS A 89 12.15 -15.11 5.05
N ILE A 90 12.53 -16.30 4.58
CA ILE A 90 12.22 -17.66 5.02
C ILE A 90 11.12 -18.35 4.20
N SER A 91 11.55 -19.33 3.40
CA SER A 91 10.73 -20.47 2.94
C SER A 91 9.37 -20.11 2.33
N ASN A 92 9.37 -19.30 1.26
CA ASN A 92 8.18 -18.92 0.49
C ASN A 92 7.19 -18.00 1.22
N MET A 93 7.66 -17.27 2.23
CA MET A 93 6.85 -16.28 2.95
C MET A 93 7.43 -14.87 2.76
N ALA A 94 6.55 -13.93 2.46
CA ALA A 94 6.83 -12.50 2.52
C ALA A 94 6.18 -11.91 3.78
N THR A 95 6.92 -11.06 4.49
CA THR A 95 6.36 -10.32 5.64
C THR A 95 6.12 -8.89 5.22
N VAL A 96 4.85 -8.48 5.23
CA VAL A 96 4.43 -7.10 4.95
C VAL A 96 4.17 -6.39 6.28
N GLY A 97 4.78 -5.23 6.45
CA GLY A 97 4.53 -4.32 7.57
C GLY A 97 4.16 -2.94 7.05
N ALA A 98 3.21 -2.28 7.71
CA ALA A 98 2.86 -0.90 7.41
C ALA A 98 2.56 -0.12 8.70
N ASN A 99 2.94 1.15 8.68
CA ASN A 99 2.60 2.13 9.70
C ASN A 99 1.74 3.21 9.05
N PHE A 100 0.61 3.53 9.68
CA PHE A 100 -0.27 4.60 9.28
C PHE A 100 -0.39 5.59 10.43
N GLY A 101 -0.30 6.88 10.12
CA GLY A 101 -0.35 7.89 11.15
C GLY A 101 -0.89 9.23 10.65
N LEU A 102 -1.03 10.11 11.63
CA LEU A 102 -1.31 11.51 11.44
C LEU A 102 -0.04 12.31 11.75
N ILE A 103 0.19 13.34 10.95
CA ILE A 103 1.23 14.33 11.18
C ILE A 103 0.64 15.37 12.16
N PRO A 104 1.38 15.73 13.22
CA PRO A 104 0.96 16.78 14.15
C PRO A 104 0.64 18.11 13.46
#